data_AF-A0A534V3L4-F1
#
_entry.id   AF-A0A534V3L4-F1
#
_cell.length_a   1.000
_cell.length_b   1.000
_cell.length_c   1.000
_cell.angle_alpha   90.00
_cell.angle_beta   90.00
_cell.angle_gamma   90.00
#
_symmetry.space_group_name_H-M   'P 1'
#
loop_
_entity.id
_entity.type
_entity.pdbx_description
1 polymer ?
#
loop_
_entity_poly.entity_id
_entity_poly.type
_entity_poly.pdbx_seq_one_letter_code
_entity_poly.pdbx_strand_id
1 'polypeptide(L)'
;MAAVLALALGWATDSARVADPSLSAAPAVQTVARRETRPTLDPVRFVGKAALTHQVAREIPDTLDRLDCYCECDKHLGHKSLLSCYTDGHAVT
;
A
#
# COMPACT_ATOMS: atom_id res chain seq x y z
N MET A 1 59.76 4.05 24.02
CA MET A 1 59.23 5.43 24.12
C MET A 1 58.59 5.72 22.76
N ALA A 2 57.31 6.01 22.56
CA ALA A 2 56.21 6.37 23.43
C ALA A 2 54.88 5.80 22.87
N ALA A 3 53.87 5.71 23.75
CA ALA A 3 52.61 5.01 23.57
C ALA A 3 51.65 5.68 22.58
N VAL A 4 50.90 4.86 21.83
CA VAL A 4 49.74 5.30 21.03
C VAL A 4 48.53 5.29 21.96
N LEU A 5 48.04 6.46 22.35
CA LEU A 5 46.84 6.63 23.17
C LEU A 5 45.60 6.43 22.30
N ALA A 6 44.95 5.28 22.43
CA ALA A 6 43.62 5.06 21.87
C ALA A 6 42.59 5.82 22.71
N LEU A 7 42.10 6.95 22.19
CA LEU A 7 40.92 7.64 22.72
C LEU A 7 39.68 6.79 22.39
N ALA A 8 39.26 5.96 23.33
CA ALA A 8 37.95 5.31 23.30
C ALA A 8 36.88 6.38 23.56
N LEU A 9 36.34 6.98 22.49
CA LEU A 9 35.10 7.75 22.58
C LEU A 9 33.97 6.76 22.89
N GLY A 10 33.64 6.65 24.17
CA GLY A 10 32.52 5.85 24.64
C GLY A 10 31.20 6.45 24.15
N TRP A 11 30.56 5.81 23.18
CA TRP A 11 29.13 5.99 22.93
C TRP A 11 28.35 5.00 23.78
N ALA A 12 28.34 5.23 25.10
CA ALA A 12 27.33 4.63 25.96
C ALA A 12 26.05 5.47 25.83
N THR A 13 25.22 5.17 24.83
CA THR A 13 23.84 5.68 24.80
C THR A 13 22.98 4.77 25.67
N ASP A 14 22.83 5.16 26.93
CA ASP A 14 21.83 4.59 27.84
C ASP A 14 20.45 4.81 27.22
N SER A 15 19.91 3.77 26.57
CA SER A 15 18.59 3.83 25.93
C SER A 15 17.53 3.45 26.96
N ALA A 16 17.32 4.32 27.94
CA ALA A 16 16.12 4.27 28.76
C ALA A 16 14.92 4.57 27.84
N ARG A 17 14.13 3.54 27.52
CA ARG A 17 12.84 3.71 26.83
C ARG A 17 11.91 4.44 27.78
N VAL A 18 11.75 5.75 27.59
CA VAL A 18 10.63 6.50 28.18
C VAL A 18 9.37 5.98 27.50
N ALA A 19 8.50 5.32 28.25
CA ALA A 19 7.18 4.96 27.75
C ALA A 19 6.42 6.26 27.46
N ASP A 20 6.16 6.55 26.19
CA ASP A 20 5.39 7.72 25.77
C ASP A 20 3.89 7.40 25.95
N PRO A 21 3.20 8.04 26.92
CA PRO A 21 1.76 7.83 27.13
C PRO A 21 0.91 8.35 25.96
N SER A 22 1.53 9.04 24.99
CA SER A 22 0.89 9.54 23.76
C SER A 22 0.72 8.47 22.68
N LEU A 23 1.21 7.24 22.88
CA LEU A 23 0.74 6.05 22.16
C LEU A 23 -0.66 5.64 22.65
N SER A 24 -1.56 6.64 22.66
CA SER A 24 -2.97 6.49 22.91
C SER A 24 -3.61 5.73 21.75
N ALA A 25 -4.66 4.96 22.06
CA ALA A 25 -5.28 3.97 21.17
C ALA A 25 -5.37 4.44 19.71
N ALA A 26 -4.87 3.61 18.79
CA ALA A 26 -4.97 3.89 17.36
C ALA A 26 -6.43 4.20 17.00
N PRO A 27 -6.69 5.23 16.17
CA PRO A 27 -8.04 5.57 15.76
C PRO A 27 -8.69 4.35 15.08
N ALA A 28 -9.97 4.13 15.36
CA ALA A 28 -10.72 3.06 14.73
C ALA A 28 -10.66 3.20 13.20
N VAL A 29 -10.30 2.11 12.51
CA VAL A 29 -10.32 2.06 11.05
C VAL A 29 -11.76 2.25 10.59
N GLN A 30 -12.05 3.42 9.99
CA GLN A 30 -13.38 3.68 9.46
C GLN A 30 -13.61 2.83 8.21
N THR A 31 -14.68 2.03 8.21
CA THR A 31 -15.10 1.27 7.02
C THR A 31 -15.83 2.21 6.07
N VAL A 32 -15.12 2.70 5.06
CA VAL A 32 -15.72 3.49 3.97
C VAL A 32 -16.27 2.54 2.91
N ALA A 33 -17.50 2.78 2.45
CA ALA A 33 -18.09 2.02 1.36
C ALA A 33 -17.29 2.20 0.06
N ARG A 34 -17.20 1.14 -0.75
CA ARG A 34 -16.50 1.20 -2.04
C ARG A 34 -17.18 2.13 -3.04
N ARG A 35 -16.39 2.89 -3.79
CA ARG A 35 -16.78 3.73 -4.94
C ARG A 35 -17.08 2.86 -6.17
N GLU A 36 -16.23 1.87 -6.44
CA GLU A 36 -16.47 0.86 -7.47
C GLU A 36 -17.18 -0.38 -6.89
N THR A 37 -18.32 -0.72 -7.50
CA THR A 37 -19.20 -1.80 -7.04
C THR A 37 -19.20 -2.99 -8.01
N ARG A 38 -18.67 -2.83 -9.22
CA ARG A 38 -18.54 -3.91 -10.21
C ARG A 38 -17.50 -4.92 -9.75
N PRO A 39 -17.67 -6.22 -10.07
CA PRO A 39 -16.65 -7.22 -9.83
C PRO A 39 -15.44 -7.00 -10.74
N THR A 40 -14.26 -7.40 -10.26
CA THR A 40 -13.06 -7.47 -11.11
C THR A 40 -13.20 -8.58 -12.15
N LEU A 41 -12.49 -8.43 -13.28
CA LEU A 41 -12.42 -9.46 -14.30
C LEU A 41 -11.75 -10.73 -13.77
N ASP A 42 -12.17 -11.87 -14.31
CA ASP A 42 -11.64 -13.16 -13.88
C ASP A 42 -10.16 -13.33 -14.26
N PRO A 43 -9.27 -13.66 -13.31
CA PRO A 43 -7.86 -13.93 -13.58
C PRO A 43 -7.61 -14.98 -14.67
N VAL A 44 -8.53 -15.94 -14.85
CA VAL A 44 -8.44 -17.00 -15.89
C VAL A 44 -8.44 -16.45 -17.30
N ARG A 45 -8.87 -15.19 -17.49
CA ARG A 45 -8.87 -14.50 -18.79
C ARG A 45 -7.48 -14.02 -19.20
N PHE A 46 -6.50 -14.10 -18.32
CA PHE A 46 -5.17 -13.54 -18.50
C PHE A 46 -4.09 -14.61 -18.27
N VAL A 47 -2.84 -14.26 -18.62
CA VAL A 47 -1.66 -15.11 -18.40
C VAL A 47 -0.54 -14.33 -17.72
N GLY A 48 0.38 -15.05 -17.08
CA GLY A 48 1.56 -14.46 -16.45
C GLY A 48 1.22 -13.39 -15.41
N LYS A 49 1.92 -12.25 -15.44
CA LYS A 49 1.74 -11.16 -14.48
C LYS A 49 0.31 -10.59 -14.51
N ALA A 50 -0.33 -10.53 -15.67
CA ALA A 50 -1.69 -10.02 -15.79
C ALA A 50 -2.71 -10.89 -15.02
N ALA A 51 -2.55 -12.22 -15.04
CA ALA A 51 -3.37 -13.13 -14.24
C ALA A 51 -3.12 -12.89 -12.74
N LEU A 52 -1.85 -12.78 -12.34
CA LEU A 52 -1.47 -12.53 -10.95
C LEU A 52 -2.03 -11.20 -10.42
N THR A 53 -1.94 -10.11 -11.18
CA THR A 53 -2.44 -8.80 -10.75
C THR A 53 -3.96 -8.79 -10.64
N HIS A 54 -4.68 -9.45 -11.55
CA HIS A 54 -6.13 -9.60 -11.44
C HIS A 54 -6.55 -10.46 -10.24
N GLN A 55 -5.76 -11.49 -9.90
CA GLN A 55 -5.99 -12.27 -8.70
C GLN A 55 -5.83 -11.40 -7.45
N VAL A 56 -4.73 -10.65 -7.34
CA VAL A 56 -4.51 -9.70 -6.23
C VAL A 56 -5.65 -8.68 -6.16
N ALA A 57 -6.10 -8.14 -7.30
CA ALA A 57 -7.20 -7.18 -7.33
C ALA A 57 -8.53 -7.75 -6.79
N ARG A 58 -8.77 -9.04 -7.02
CA ARG A 58 -9.91 -9.77 -6.44
C ARG A 58 -9.76 -9.96 -4.92
N GLU A 59 -8.54 -10.15 -4.43
CA GLU A 59 -8.23 -10.41 -3.02
C GLU A 59 -8.25 -9.12 -2.16
N ILE A 60 -7.88 -7.97 -2.72
CA ILE A 60 -7.78 -6.69 -1.98
C ILE A 60 -8.60 -5.54 -2.60
N PRO A 61 -9.90 -5.73 -2.91
CA PRO A 61 -10.68 -4.72 -3.63
C PRO A 61 -10.81 -3.41 -2.85
N ASP A 62 -10.97 -3.46 -1.53
CA ASP A 62 -11.12 -2.25 -0.70
C ASP A 62 -9.85 -1.40 -0.67
N THR A 63 -8.67 -2.02 -0.77
CA THR A 63 -7.40 -1.31 -0.87
C THR A 63 -7.29 -0.61 -2.21
N LEU A 64 -7.59 -1.31 -3.31
CA LEU A 64 -7.53 -0.73 -4.65
C LEU A 64 -8.58 0.37 -4.87
N ASP A 65 -9.72 0.29 -4.18
CA ASP A 65 -10.76 1.32 -4.30
C ASP A 65 -10.40 2.63 -3.58
N ARG A 66 -9.40 2.62 -2.70
CA ARG A 66 -8.86 3.81 -2.03
C ARG A 66 -7.74 4.51 -2.80
N LEU A 67 -7.23 3.88 -3.86
CA LEU A 67 -6.14 4.40 -4.67
C LEU A 67 -6.69 5.01 -5.95
N ASP A 68 -6.12 6.13 -6.36
CA ASP A 68 -6.33 6.67 -7.70
C ASP A 68 -5.45 5.91 -8.71
N CYS A 69 -5.90 5.87 -9.95
CA CYS A 69 -5.11 5.27 -11.03
C CYS A 69 -4.11 6.29 -11.59
N TYR A 70 -2.86 5.86 -11.80
CA TYR A 70 -1.82 6.71 -12.37
C TYR A 70 -2.09 7.14 -13.82
N CYS A 71 -2.91 6.36 -14.55
CA CYS A 71 -3.25 6.64 -15.95
C CYS A 71 -4.24 7.82 -16.12
N GLU A 72 -4.75 8.39 -15.02
CA GLU A 72 -5.76 9.46 -15.04
C GLU A 72 -7.02 9.09 -15.86
N CYS A 73 -7.36 7.80 -15.87
CA CYS A 73 -8.49 7.25 -16.61
C CYS A 73 -9.85 7.72 -16.07
N ASP A 74 -9.90 8.28 -14.87
CA ASP A 74 -11.07 8.96 -14.32
C ASP A 74 -11.55 10.12 -15.21
N LYS A 75 -10.62 10.80 -15.88
CA LYS A 75 -10.93 11.97 -16.72
C LYS A 75 -11.64 11.63 -18.04
N HIS A 76 -11.52 10.38 -18.51
CA HIS A 76 -11.93 10.01 -19.87
C HIS A 76 -12.72 8.70 -19.97
N LEU A 77 -12.56 7.77 -19.02
CA LEU A 77 -13.25 6.48 -19.01
C LEU A 77 -14.29 6.33 -17.90
N GLY A 78 -14.41 7.31 -17.00
CA GLY A 78 -15.35 7.27 -15.88
C GLY A 78 -14.95 6.27 -14.78
N HIS A 79 -13.68 5.89 -14.71
CA HIS A 79 -13.12 5.10 -13.61
C HIS A 79 -13.13 5.92 -12.32
N LYS A 80 -13.46 5.28 -11.19
CA LYS A 80 -13.65 5.96 -9.90
C LYS A 80 -12.47 5.79 -8.94
N SER A 81 -11.66 4.78 -9.18
CA SER A 81 -10.53 4.31 -8.37
C SER A 81 -9.70 3.33 -9.20
N LEU A 82 -8.53 2.94 -8.71
CA LEU A 82 -7.70 1.90 -9.32
C LEU A 82 -8.45 0.57 -9.46
N LEU A 83 -9.40 0.27 -8.56
CA LEU A 83 -10.25 -0.92 -8.69
C LEU A 83 -11.04 -0.92 -10.01
N SER A 84 -11.48 0.25 -10.49
CA SER A 84 -12.24 0.36 -11.75
C SER A 84 -11.47 -0.19 -12.95
N CYS A 85 -10.14 -0.01 -12.99
CA CYS A 85 -9.28 -0.50 -14.06
C CYS A 85 -9.29 -2.03 -14.20
N TYR A 86 -9.54 -2.75 -13.10
CA TYR A 86 -9.62 -4.20 -13.07
C TYR A 86 -11.01 -4.74 -13.43
N THR A 87 -12.01 -3.89 -13.63
CA THR A 87 -13.40 -4.32 -13.94
C THR A 87 -13.69 -4.40 -15.44
N ASP A 88 -12.89 -3.74 -16.28
CA ASP A 88 -13.05 -3.69 -17.74
C ASP A 88 -11.77 -3.99 -18.54
N GLY A 89 -10.67 -4.30 -17.85
CA GLY A 89 -9.43 -4.77 -18.47
C GLY A 89 -8.44 -3.67 -18.81
N HIS A 90 -8.71 -2.41 -18.44
CA HIS A 90 -7.73 -1.33 -18.62
C HIS A 90 -6.41 -1.63 -17.89
N ALA A 91 -6.44 -2.36 -16.77
CA ALA A 91 -5.26 -2.73 -16.00
C ALA A 91 -4.18 -3.54 -16.76
N VAL A 92 -4.43 -3.94 -18.02
CA VAL A 92 -3.49 -4.67 -18.88
C VAL A 92 -3.20 -3.97 -20.22
N THR A 93 -3.57 -2.70 -20.36
CA THR A 93 -3.20 -1.84 -21.50
C THR A 93 -1.85 -1.18 -21.25
#